data_AF-A0A059J6F4-F1
#
_entry.id   AF-A0A059J6F4-F1
#
_cell.length_a   1.000
_cell.length_b   1.000
_cell.length_c   1.000
_cell.angle_alpha   90.00
_cell.angle_beta   90.00
_cell.angle_gamma   90.00
#
_symmetry.space_group_name_H-M   'P 1'
#
loop_
_entity.id
_entity.type
_entity.pdbx_description
1 polymer ?
#
loop_
_entity_poly.entity_id
_entity_poly.type
_entity_poly.pdbx_seq_one_letter_code
_entity_poly.pdbx_strand_id
1 'polypeptide(L)'
;MDIEMSRRNKKPRLLLDSEKQKLEEFAEGIHYSARYSDNEYEYRHVQLPKPMLKKIPTEYFDHSKGTLKLLWEEEWRGLGITQSLGWEHYEVHEPEPHILLFKRPVNYQPPVSQ
;
A
#
# COMPACT_ATOMS: atom_id res chain seq x y z
N MET A 1 3.95 -13.48 -11.18
CA MET A 1 4.58 -13.20 -9.88
C MET A 1 3.54 -13.32 -8.78
N ASP A 2 3.63 -14.36 -7.97
CA ASP A 2 2.79 -14.52 -6.79
C ASP A 2 3.22 -13.53 -5.70
N ILE A 3 2.24 -12.99 -4.98
CA ILE A 3 2.52 -12.09 -3.86
C ILE A 3 3.04 -12.92 -2.69
N GLU A 4 4.21 -12.56 -2.17
CA GLU A 4 4.83 -13.29 -1.07
C GLU A 4 4.07 -13.05 0.25
N MET A 5 3.09 -13.90 0.53
CA MET A 5 2.18 -13.76 1.68
C MET A 5 2.90 -13.74 3.04
N SER A 6 4.12 -14.30 3.14
CA SER A 6 4.98 -14.21 4.33
C SER A 6 5.36 -12.78 4.69
N ARG A 7 5.35 -11.85 3.73
CA ARG A 7 5.63 -10.43 3.95
C ARG A 7 4.40 -9.63 4.38
N ARG A 8 3.21 -10.23 4.46
CA ARG A 8 1.97 -9.60 4.97
C ARG A 8 1.73 -9.95 6.43
N ASN A 9 0.91 -9.14 7.11
CA ASN A 9 0.25 -9.60 8.33
C ASN A 9 -0.69 -10.77 8.00
N LYS A 10 -0.82 -11.76 8.90
CA LYS A 10 -1.71 -12.92 8.68
C LYS A 10 -3.17 -12.53 8.47
N LYS A 11 -3.58 -11.39 9.02
CA LYS A 11 -4.88 -10.75 8.86
C LYS A 11 -4.67 -9.23 8.78
N PRO A 12 -5.57 -8.47 8.13
CA PRO A 12 -5.48 -7.02 8.12
C PRO A 12 -5.46 -6.45 9.54
N ARG A 13 -4.46 -5.62 9.86
CA ARG A 13 -4.43 -4.84 11.09
C ARG A 13 -5.03 -3.46 10.81
N LEU A 14 -6.31 -3.27 11.07
CA LEU A 14 -6.94 -1.96 10.93
C LEU A 14 -6.34 -0.94 11.91
N LEU A 15 -6.18 0.29 11.44
CA LEU A 15 -5.76 1.40 12.29
C LEU A 15 -6.86 1.80 13.27
N LEU A 16 -6.45 2.17 14.49
CA LEU A 16 -7.30 2.87 15.45
C LEU A 16 -7.58 4.30 14.98
N ASP A 17 -8.68 4.90 15.45
CA ASP A 17 -9.03 6.28 15.07
C ASP A 17 -7.94 7.30 15.45
N SER A 18 -7.28 7.09 16.60
CA SER A 18 -6.16 7.92 17.04
C SER A 18 -4.89 7.74 16.22
N GLU A 19 -4.71 6.58 15.56
CA GLU A 19 -3.62 6.35 14.61
C GLU A 19 -3.95 7.00 13.27
N LYS A 20 -5.18 6.86 12.77
CA LYS A 20 -5.65 7.51 11.54
C LYS A 20 -5.51 9.03 11.60
N GLN A 21 -5.92 9.65 12.72
CA GLN A 21 -5.84 11.10 12.90
C GLN A 21 -4.39 11.62 12.79
N LYS A 22 -3.40 10.84 13.21
CA LYS A 22 -1.97 11.22 13.09
C LYS A 22 -1.45 11.11 11.65
N LEU A 23 -2.15 10.39 10.78
CA LEU A 23 -1.77 10.20 9.39
C LEU A 23 -2.48 11.17 8.45
N GLU A 24 -3.61 11.72 8.88
CA GLU A 24 -4.46 12.62 8.09
C GLU A 24 -3.70 13.84 7.54
N GLU A 25 -2.79 14.43 8.33
CA GLU A 25 -1.95 15.57 7.91
C GLU A 25 -1.03 15.25 6.71
N PHE A 26 -0.78 13.97 6.42
CA PHE A 26 0.10 13.54 5.34
C PHE A 26 -0.65 13.14 4.06
N ALA A 27 -1.97 13.03 4.11
CA ALA A 27 -2.77 12.48 3.01
C ALA A 27 -2.58 13.27 1.70
N GLU A 28 -2.53 14.60 1.77
CA GLU A 28 -2.32 15.47 0.61
C GLU A 28 -0.89 15.37 0.02
N GLY A 29 0.08 14.90 0.82
CA GLY A 29 1.46 14.71 0.40
C GLY A 29 1.73 13.38 -0.29
N ILE A 30 0.74 12.47 -0.37
CA ILE A 30 0.90 11.17 -1.03
C ILE A 30 0.94 11.37 -2.54
N HIS A 31 2.06 10.96 -3.16
CA HIS A 31 2.24 11.06 -4.61
C HIS A 31 1.90 9.74 -5.31
N TYR A 32 1.23 9.82 -6.45
CA TYR A 32 0.84 8.68 -7.26
C TYR A 32 1.49 8.77 -8.64
N SER A 33 2.29 7.77 -9.00
CA SER A 33 2.94 7.74 -10.32
C SER A 33 1.93 7.63 -11.47
N ALA A 34 2.36 7.91 -12.69
CA ALA A 34 1.65 7.45 -13.88
C ALA A 34 1.48 5.91 -13.85
N ARG A 35 0.42 5.43 -14.49
CA ARG A 35 0.16 4.00 -14.66
C ARG A 35 0.94 3.49 -15.87
N TYR A 36 1.50 2.30 -15.76
CA TYR A 36 2.20 1.59 -16.83
C TYR A 36 1.77 0.13 -16.84
N SER A 37 1.84 -0.56 -17.97
CA SER A 37 1.29 -1.91 -18.09
C SER A 37 2.19 -2.82 -18.91
N ASP A 38 2.11 -4.11 -18.62
CA ASP A 38 2.51 -5.17 -19.54
C ASP A 38 1.24 -5.83 -20.11
N ASN A 39 1.35 -7.07 -20.61
CA ASN A 39 0.23 -7.80 -21.20
C ASN A 39 -0.76 -8.36 -20.16
N GLU A 40 -0.35 -8.50 -18.90
CA GLU A 40 -1.12 -9.17 -17.85
C GLU A 40 -1.58 -8.19 -16.75
N TYR A 41 -0.75 -7.23 -16.38
CA TYR A 41 -0.98 -6.30 -15.27
C TYR A 41 -0.77 -4.83 -15.65
N GLU A 42 -1.52 -3.98 -14.96
CA GLU A 42 -1.27 -2.55 -14.83
C GLU A 42 -0.59 -2.29 -13.48
N TYR A 43 0.38 -1.40 -13.48
CA TYR A 43 1.26 -1.09 -12.37
C TYR A 43 1.24 0.41 -12.07
N ARG A 44 1.51 0.73 -10.80
CA ARG A 44 1.91 2.07 -10.38
C ARG A 44 2.70 1.98 -9.09
N HIS A 45 3.41 3.05 -8.74
CA HIS A 45 3.95 3.21 -7.41
C HIS A 45 3.31 4.41 -6.70
N VAL A 46 3.24 4.29 -5.38
CA VAL A 46 2.77 5.36 -4.49
C VAL A 46 3.93 5.74 -3.58
N GLN A 47 4.21 7.04 -3.49
CA GLN A 47 5.26 7.56 -2.62
C GLN A 47 4.61 8.26 -1.44
N LEU A 48 4.89 7.75 -0.24
CA LEU A 48 4.48 8.35 1.02
C LEU A 48 5.44 9.49 1.38
N PRO A 49 4.96 10.58 2.03
CA PRO A 49 5.85 11.55 2.64
C PRO A 49 6.80 10.86 3.63
N LYS A 50 8.12 11.09 3.51
CA LYS A 50 9.11 10.48 4.42
C LYS A 50 8.80 10.68 5.91
N PRO A 51 8.30 11.86 6.38
CA PRO A 51 7.91 12.03 7.77
C PRO A 51 6.75 11.13 8.22
N MET A 52 5.85 10.77 7.30
CA MET A 52 4.70 9.89 7.57
C MET A 52 5.16 8.51 8.03
N LEU A 53 6.29 7.98 7.51
CA LEU A 53 6.82 6.68 7.93
C LEU A 53 7.04 6.59 9.45
N LYS A 54 7.39 7.69 10.11
CA LYS A 54 7.60 7.72 11.57
C LYS A 54 6.30 7.67 12.37
N LYS A 55 5.16 7.91 11.72
CA LYS A 55 3.81 7.93 12.32
C LYS A 55 3.04 6.63 12.05
N ILE A 56 3.47 5.85 11.06
CA ILE A 56 2.89 4.54 10.78
C ILE A 56 3.17 3.62 11.96
N PRO A 57 2.18 2.83 12.42
CA PRO A 57 2.39 1.90 13.52
C PRO A 57 3.46 0.84 13.24
N THR A 58 4.21 0.47 14.26
CA THR A 58 5.38 -0.42 14.15
C THR A 58 5.08 -1.78 13.53
N GLU A 59 3.88 -2.32 13.73
CA GLU A 59 3.50 -3.66 13.27
C GLU A 59 3.18 -3.70 11.76
N TYR A 60 3.16 -2.54 11.10
CA TYR A 60 3.18 -2.42 9.64
C TYR A 60 4.60 -2.53 9.07
N PHE A 61 5.64 -2.53 9.89
CA PHE A 61 7.03 -2.65 9.46
C PHE A 61 7.55 -4.07 9.57
N ASP A 62 8.39 -4.45 8.62
CA ASP A 62 9.27 -5.60 8.71
C ASP A 62 10.61 -5.13 9.29
N HIS A 63 10.78 -5.35 10.59
CA HIS A 63 11.99 -4.94 11.32
C HIS A 63 13.26 -5.63 10.82
N SER A 64 13.16 -6.78 10.14
CA SER A 64 14.33 -7.47 9.59
C SER A 64 14.86 -6.79 8.33
N LYS A 65 13.97 -6.13 7.58
CA LYS A 65 14.28 -5.49 6.30
C LYS A 65 14.33 -3.96 6.37
N GLY A 66 13.80 -3.37 7.44
CA GLY A 66 13.72 -1.91 7.57
C GLY A 66 12.69 -1.28 6.62
N THR A 67 11.74 -2.07 6.12
CA THR A 67 10.70 -1.63 5.18
C THR A 67 9.31 -1.78 5.78
N LEU A 68 8.29 -1.26 5.09
CA LEU A 68 6.92 -1.69 5.33
C LEU A 68 6.78 -3.18 4.97
N LYS A 69 5.84 -3.85 5.62
CA LYS A 69 5.27 -5.12 5.18
C LYS A 69 4.46 -4.88 3.91
N LEU A 70 4.17 -5.97 3.21
CA LEU A 70 3.09 -5.95 2.23
C LEU A 70 1.76 -5.72 2.97
N LEU A 71 0.92 -4.87 2.39
CA LEU A 71 -0.29 -4.37 3.05
C LEU A 71 -1.53 -4.94 2.37
N TRP A 72 -2.52 -5.29 3.18
CA TRP A 72 -3.88 -5.60 2.70
C TRP A 72 -4.57 -4.33 2.19
N GLU A 73 -5.66 -4.51 1.42
CA GLU A 73 -6.42 -3.38 0.87
C GLU A 73 -6.91 -2.43 1.96
N GLU A 74 -7.45 -2.98 3.04
CA GLU A 74 -7.94 -2.21 4.18
C GLU A 74 -6.82 -1.47 4.93
N GLU A 75 -5.62 -2.06 4.96
CA GLU A 75 -4.45 -1.45 5.61
C GLU A 75 -3.92 -0.26 4.81
N TRP A 76 -3.66 -0.42 3.51
CA TRP A 76 -3.13 0.68 2.70
C TRP A 76 -4.16 1.78 2.49
N ARG A 77 -5.46 1.45 2.38
CA ARG A 77 -6.53 2.47 2.38
C ARG A 77 -6.59 3.21 3.72
N GLY A 78 -6.39 2.49 4.83
CA GLY A 78 -6.31 3.09 6.16
C GLY A 78 -5.19 4.12 6.32
N LEU A 79 -4.07 3.94 5.60
CA LEU A 79 -2.98 4.92 5.55
C LEU A 79 -3.34 6.20 4.76
N GLY A 80 -4.52 6.29 4.15
CA GLY A 80 -4.94 7.43 3.32
C GLY A 80 -4.60 7.30 1.83
N ILE A 81 -4.00 6.17 1.41
CA ILE A 81 -3.76 5.89 0.00
C ILE A 81 -5.12 5.65 -0.68
N THR A 82 -5.44 6.47 -1.68
CA THR A 82 -6.72 6.43 -2.40
C THR A 82 -6.51 6.04 -3.84
N GLN A 83 -7.04 4.89 -4.23
CA GLN A 83 -6.96 4.33 -5.58
C GLN A 83 -8.29 3.69 -5.95
N SER A 84 -8.52 3.48 -7.25
CA SER A 84 -9.63 2.65 -7.74
C SER A 84 -9.57 1.22 -7.19
N LEU A 85 -10.58 0.40 -7.47
CA LEU A 85 -10.59 -1.01 -7.06
C LEU A 85 -9.56 -1.85 -7.83
N GLY A 86 -9.19 -2.98 -7.23
CA GLY A 86 -8.37 -4.05 -7.84
C GLY A 86 -6.86 -3.92 -7.67
N TRP A 87 -6.36 -2.85 -7.04
CA TRP A 87 -4.93 -2.66 -6.78
C TRP A 87 -4.44 -3.50 -5.60
N GLU A 88 -3.36 -4.24 -5.83
CA GLU A 88 -2.69 -5.07 -4.83
C GLU A 88 -1.27 -4.56 -4.58
N HIS A 89 -0.93 -4.32 -3.31
CA HIS A 89 0.45 -4.06 -2.89
C HIS A 89 1.23 -5.38 -2.98
N TYR A 90 2.11 -5.48 -3.98
CA TYR A 90 2.72 -6.77 -4.36
C TYR A 90 4.20 -6.86 -4.00
N GLU A 91 4.89 -5.73 -3.89
CA GLU A 91 6.32 -5.68 -3.63
C GLU A 91 6.70 -4.42 -2.86
N VAL A 92 7.79 -4.52 -2.11
CA VAL A 92 8.36 -3.42 -1.33
C VAL A 92 9.72 -3.07 -1.89
N HIS A 93 9.93 -1.78 -2.14
CA HIS A 93 11.19 -1.26 -2.64
C HIS A 93 12.16 -1.01 -1.48
N GLU A 94 13.08 -1.95 -1.23
CA GLU A 94 13.98 -1.92 -0.06
C GLU A 94 14.87 -0.66 0.04
N PRO A 95 15.44 -0.12 -1.06
CA PRO A 95 16.22 1.12 -1.00
C PRO A 95 15.40 2.35 -0.57
N GLU A 96 14.10 2.37 -0.84
CA GLU A 96 13.24 3.53 -0.56
C GLU A 96 11.92 3.06 0.06
N PRO A 97 11.87 2.84 1.39
CA PRO A 97 10.74 2.22 2.08
C PRO A 97 9.45 3.06 2.09
N HIS A 98 9.52 4.30 1.60
CA HIS A 98 8.38 5.18 1.39
C HIS A 98 7.68 4.96 0.04
N ILE A 99 8.24 4.11 -0.83
CA ILE A 99 7.67 3.76 -2.13
C ILE A 99 6.99 2.39 -2.02
N LEU A 100 5.68 2.36 -2.29
CA LEU A 100 4.87 1.15 -2.32
C LEU A 100 4.52 0.80 -3.76
N LEU A 101 4.67 -0.47 -4.14
CA LEU A 101 4.46 -0.95 -5.50
C LEU A 101 3.10 -1.66 -5.62
N PHE A 102 2.26 -1.19 -6.53
CA PHE A 102 0.93 -1.73 -6.75
C PHE A 102 0.80 -2.32 -8.14
N LYS A 103 0.04 -3.41 -8.25
CA LYS A 103 -0.38 -4.00 -9.53
C LYS A 103 -1.86 -4.34 -9.50
N ARG A 104 -2.50 -4.42 -10.67
CA ARG A 104 -3.84 -4.97 -10.85
C ARG A 104 -3.95 -5.66 -12.22
N PRO A 105 -4.81 -6.68 -12.39
CA PRO A 105 -5.03 -7.29 -13.71
C PRO A 105 -5.53 -6.26 -14.73
N VAL A 106 -5.04 -6.30 -15.97
CA VAL A 106 -5.50 -5.39 -17.05
C VAL A 106 -7.01 -5.54 -17.31
N ASN A 107 -7.53 -6.76 -17.18
CA ASN A 107 -8.95 -7.08 -17.37
C ASN A 107 -9.74 -7.07 -16.06
N TYR A 108 -9.28 -6.34 -15.03
CA TYR A 108 -9.98 -6.28 -13.75
C TYR A 108 -11.41 -5.75 -13.92
N GLN A 109 -12.39 -6.57 -13.54
CA GLN A 109 -13.79 -6.17 -13.43
C GLN A 109 -14.12 -5.95 -11.96
N PRO A 110 -14.57 -4.74 -11.56
CA PRO A 110 -15.01 -4.53 -10.19
C PRO A 110 -16.21 -5.44 -9.89
N PRO A 111 -16.33 -5.95 -8.66
CA PRO A 111 -17.50 -6.73 -8.27
C PRO A 111 -18.76 -5.91 -8.53
N VAL A 112 -19.75 -6.54 -9.17
CA VAL A 112 -21.05 -5.91 -9.40
C VAL A 112 -21.65 -5.60 -8.04
N SER A 113 -21.91 -4.33 -7.76
CA SER A 113 -22.62 -3.92 -6.56
C SER A 113 -23.99 -4.58 -6.57
N GLN A 114 -24.25 -5.49 -5.62
CA GLN A 114 -25.58 -6.08 -5.42
C GLN A 114 -26.55 -5.06 -4.83
#